data_AF-A0A0F9XFQ1-F1
#
_entry.id   AF-A0A0F9XFQ1-F1
#
_cell.length_a   1.000
_cell.length_b   1.000
_cell.length_c   1.000
_cell.angle_alpha   90.00
_cell.angle_beta   90.00
_cell.angle_gamma   90.00
#
_symmetry.space_group_name_H-M   'P 1'
#
loop_
_entity.id
_entity.type
_entity.pdbx_description
1 polymer ?
#
loop_
_entity_poly.entity_id
_entity_poly.type
_entity_poly.pdbx_seq_one_letter_code
_entity_poly.pdbx_strand_id
1 'polypeptide(L)' 'MRRGDVIAYLGRLECKFPLDLTPKFLAAMSLGRLRHVAFAASLHARNGVEALDLFVPTH' A
#
# COMPACT_ATOMS: atom_id res chain seq x y z
N MET A 1 -4.70 7.66 14.28
CA MET A 1 -5.55 6.82 13.42
C MET A 1 -5.80 5.46 14.06
N ARG A 2 -7.06 5.07 14.15
CA ARG A 2 -7.50 3.71 14.50
C ARG A 2 -7.29 2.78 13.29
N ARG A 3 -7.30 1.46 13.49
CA ARG A 3 -7.05 0.49 12.40
C ARG A 3 -8.03 0.67 11.24
N GLY A 4 -9.32 0.86 11.53
CA GLY A 4 -10.35 1.10 10.51
C GLY A 4 -10.06 2.32 9.62
N ASP A 5 -9.60 3.42 10.22
CA ASP A 5 -9.26 4.64 9.48
C ASP A 5 -8.12 4.41 8.48
N VAL A 6 -7.11 3.59 8.85
CA VAL A 6 -5.96 3.28 7.99
C VAL A 6 -6.39 2.42 6.80
N ILE A 7 -7.26 1.44 7.04
CA ILE A 7 -7.79 0.57 5.99
C ILE A 7 -8.66 1.38 5.02
N ALA A 8 -9.55 2.24 5.54
CA ALA A 8 -10.38 3.12 4.71
C ALA A 8 -9.54 4.16 3.94
N TYR A 9 -8.39 4.58 4.48
CA TYR A 9 -7.44 5.42 3.77
C TYR A 9 -6.76 4.66 2.62
N LEU A 10 -6.23 3.46 2.88
CA LEU A 10 -5.63 2.60 1.86
C LEU A 10 -6.58 2.31 0.71
N GLY A 11 -7.86 2.01 0.99
CA GLY A 11 -8.87 1.75 -0.05
C GLY A 11 -9.23 2.96 -0.91
N ARG A 12 -8.88 4.19 -0.49
CA ARG A 12 -9.06 5.42 -1.27
C ARG A 12 -7.84 5.81 -2.09
N LEU A 13 -6.69 5.16 -1.86
CA LEU A 13 -5.50 5.41 -2.65
C LEU A 13 -5.61 4.68 -3.99
N GLU A 14 -5.58 5.43 -5.09
CA GLU A 14 -5.44 4.86 -6.42
C GLU A 14 -3.98 4.46 -6.66
N CYS A 15 -3.58 3.34 -6.06
CA CYS A 15 -2.26 2.78 -6.27
C CYS A 15 -2.19 2.09 -7.63
N LYS A 16 -1.20 2.46 -8.46
CA LYS A 16 -0.91 1.79 -9.75
C LYS A 16 -0.22 0.42 -9.60
N PHE A 17 -0.10 -0.08 -8.37
CA PHE A 17 0.53 -1.36 -8.06
C PHE A 17 -0.43 -2.21 -7.20
N PRO A 18 -0.37 -3.54 -7.31
CA PRO A 18 -1.27 -4.41 -6.57
C PRO A 18 -0.94 -4.36 -5.07
N LEU A 19 -1.93 -3.96 -4.27
CA LEU A 19 -1.91 -4.05 -2.81
C LEU A 19 -2.86 -5.17 -2.37
N ASP A 20 -2.36 -6.12 -1.57
CA ASP A 20 -3.24 -7.07 -0.89
C ASP A 20 -3.97 -6.38 0.26
N LEU A 21 -5.24 -6.03 0.02
CA LEU A 21 -6.14 -5.44 1.00
C LEU A 21 -7.17 -6.46 1.51
N THR A 22 -6.89 -7.77 1.40
CA THR A 22 -7.81 -8.78 1.91
C THR A 22 -7.98 -8.65 3.43
N PRO A 23 -9.18 -8.91 3.98
CA PRO A 23 -9.42 -8.82 5.42
C PRO A 23 -8.46 -9.68 6.25
N LYS A 24 -8.11 -10.88 5.73
CA LYS A 24 -7.16 -11.81 6.36
C LYS A 24 -5.75 -11.20 6.46
N PHE A 25 -5.26 -10.60 5.38
CA PHE A 25 -3.95 -9.96 5.36
C PHE A 25 -3.91 -8.71 6.26
N LEU A 26 -4.94 -7.86 6.18
CA LEU A 26 -5.06 -6.67 7.00
C LEU A 26 -5.18 -6.99 8.50
N ALA A 27 -5.85 -8.09 8.86
CA ALA A 27 -5.96 -8.55 10.25
C ALA A 27 -4.64 -9.11 10.78
N ALA A 28 -3.84 -9.78 9.93
CA ALA A 28 -2.54 -10.34 10.31
C ALA A 28 -1.46 -9.26 10.54
N MET A 29 -1.63 -8.05 9.99
CA MET A 29 -0.67 -6.95 10.18
C MET A 29 -0.88 -6.17 11.48
N SER A 30 0.22 -5.83 12.14
CA SER A 30 0.22 -4.88 13.25
C SER A 30 -0.20 -3.48 12.77
N LEU A 31 -0.77 -2.68 13.67
CA LEU A 31 -1.21 -1.32 13.34
C LEU A 31 -0.04 -0.43 12.87
N GLY A 32 1.16 -0.63 13.43
CA GLY A 32 2.36 0.09 12.99
C GLY A 32 2.72 -0.24 11.54
N ARG A 33 2.66 -1.53 11.17
CA ARG A 33 2.95 -1.97 9.80
C ARG A 33 1.91 -1.45 8.80
N LEU A 34 0.62 -1.50 9.16
CA LEU A 34 -0.47 -0.91 8.38
C LEU A 34 -0.24 0.58 8.08
N ARG A 35 0.19 1.36 9.08
CA ARG A 35 0.51 2.78 8.90
C ARG A 35 1.69 2.99 7.96
N HIS A 36 2.72 2.17 8.06
CA HIS A 36 3.87 2.22 7.16
C HIS A 36 3.48 1.95 5.71
N VAL A 37 2.67 0.90 5.48
CA VAL A 37 2.16 0.57 4.13
C VAL A 37 1.30 1.70 3.58
N ALA A 38 0.39 2.25 4.40
CA ALA A 38 -0.42 3.40 4.01
C ALA A 38 0.42 4.63 3.61
N PHE A 39 1.49 4.89 4.37
CA PHE A 39 2.40 5.99 4.06
C PHE A 39 3.16 5.76 2.75
N ALA A 40 3.77 4.58 2.58
CA ALA A 40 4.46 4.21 1.35
C ALA A 40 3.53 4.28 0.13
N ALA A 41 2.33 3.70 0.24
CA ALA A 41 1.30 3.76 -0.78
C ALA A 41 0.92 5.20 -1.15
N SER A 42 0.77 6.09 -0.15
CA SER A 42 0.48 7.50 -0.39
C SER A 42 1.61 8.23 -1.11
N LEU A 43 2.87 7.90 -0.82
CA LEU A 43 4.02 8.47 -1.52
C LEU A 43 4.04 8.04 -2.98
N HIS A 44 3.79 6.76 -3.26
CA HIS A 44 3.70 6.24 -4.62
C HIS A 44 2.53 6.86 -5.41
N ALA A 45 1.35 6.97 -4.79
CA ALA A 45 0.18 7.59 -5.43
C ALA A 45 0.43 9.06 -5.78
N ARG A 46 1.14 9.81 -4.92
CA ARG A 46 1.45 11.23 -5.14
C ARG A 46 2.60 11.45 -6.12
N ASN A 47 3.61 10.59 -6.09
CA ASN A 47 4.82 10.76 -6.89
C ASN A 47 4.70 10.15 -8.29
N GLY A 48 3.62 9.41 -8.60
CA GLY A 48 3.36 8.87 -9.93
C GLY A 48 4.51 8.04 -10.50
N VAL A 49 5.38 7.48 -9.65
CA VAL A 49 6.66 6.93 -10.09
C VAL A 49 6.40 5.60 -10.78
N GLU A 50 6.77 5.54 -12.05
CA GLU A 50 6.95 4.35 -12.90
C GLU A 50 8.05 3.41 -12.34
N ALA A 51 7.95 3.02 -11.07
CA ALA A 51 8.98 2.26 -10.37
C ALA A 51 8.81 0.73 -10.49
N LEU A 52 8.04 0.25 -11.46
CA LEU A 52 7.85 -1.20 -11.69
C LEU A 52 8.71 -1.77 -12.83
N ASP A 53 9.36 -0.93 -13.64
CA ASP A 53 10.29 -1.40 -14.69
C ASP A 53 11.73 -1.66 -14.20
N LEU A 54 12.04 -1.41 -12.92
CA LEU A 54 13.40 -1.56 -12.38
C LEU A 54 13.67 -2.91 -11.68
N PHE A 55 12.69 -3.83 -11.61
CA PHE A 55 12.83 -5.10 -10.89
C PHE A 55 12.46 -6.37 -11.69
N VAL A 56 12.48 -6.30 -13.02
CA VAL A 56 12.49 -7.52 -13.86
C VAL A 56 13.82 -7.58 -14.61
N PRO A 57 14.76 -8.46 -14.24
CA PRO A 57 15.88 -8.77 -15.12
C PRO A 57 15.31 -9.60 -16.28
N THR A 58 15.04 -8.96 -17.42
CA THR A 58 14.84 -9.68 -18.67
C THR A 58 16.18 -10.30 -19.07
N HIS A 59 16.21 -11.63 -19.08
CA HIS A 59 17.26 -12.44 -19.69
C HIS A 59 17.34 -12.22 -21.20
#